data_AF-A0A1Y3E6V6-F1
#
_entry.id   AF-A0A1Y3E6V6-F1
#
_cell.length_a   1.000
_cell.length_b   1.000
_cell.length_c   1.000
_cell.angle_alpha   90.00
_cell.angle_beta   90.00
_cell.angle_gamma   90.00
#
_symmetry.space_group_name_H-M   'P 1'
#
loop_
_entity.id
_entity.type
_entity.pdbx_description
1 polymer ?
#
loop_
_entity_poly.entity_id
_entity_poly.type
_entity_poly.pdbx_seq_one_letter_code
_entity_poly.pdbx_strand_id
1 'polypeptide(L)'
;MITCIQASVRLLNPFEIGLTCIATSGTALANRHWNPKFKKLRGEKFLKVALPDYDKIREREEMSIKDLRIELKKLGIQPHRPWRERPIHISSSGKGSRLVDSSKHVWRNSRAGKKIRSYDADFDPVIFIDEALKIYLDAHSALQNRDSDRLHELVTEYAYP
;
A
#
# COMPACT_ATOMS: atom_id res chain seq x y z
N MET A 1 -60.65 12.14 -25.26
CA MET A 1 -61.79 11.27 -24.92
C MET A 1 -61.47 10.53 -23.63
N ILE A 2 -62.50 10.32 -22.81
CA ILE A 2 -62.51 9.63 -21.50
C ILE A 2 -62.08 10.51 -20.31
N THR A 3 -63.14 11.00 -19.69
CA THR A 3 -63.27 11.61 -18.36
C THR A 3 -62.87 10.66 -17.24
N CYS A 4 -62.23 11.16 -16.18
CA CYS A 4 -62.45 10.61 -14.84
C CYS A 4 -62.56 11.77 -13.86
N ILE A 5 -63.81 12.17 -13.63
CA ILE A 5 -64.22 13.01 -12.50
C ILE A 5 -64.29 12.06 -11.32
N GLN A 6 -63.31 12.12 -10.42
CA GLN A 6 -63.48 11.56 -9.09
C GLN A 6 -63.53 12.73 -8.10
N ALA A 7 -64.76 13.17 -7.84
CA ALA A 7 -65.07 14.10 -6.78
C ALA A 7 -64.93 13.37 -5.44
N SER A 8 -63.94 13.77 -4.66
CA SER A 8 -63.96 13.58 -3.21
C SER A 8 -63.97 14.96 -2.56
N VAL A 9 -65.17 15.39 -2.17
CA VAL A 9 -65.38 16.59 -1.38
C VAL A 9 -64.80 16.34 0.02
N ARG A 10 -63.77 17.10 0.41
CA ARG A 10 -63.48 17.35 1.83
C ARG A 10 -63.56 18.85 2.07
N LEU A 11 -64.29 19.17 3.14
CA LEU A 11 -64.82 20.46 3.50
C LEU A 11 -63.72 21.51 3.78
N LEU A 12 -64.10 22.73 3.44
CA LEU A 12 -63.52 24.04 3.70
C LEU A 12 -62.80 24.18 5.06
N ASN A 13 -61.61 24.78 5.06
CA ASN A 13 -61.30 25.96 5.89
C ASN A 13 -59.95 26.63 5.53
N PRO A 14 -59.80 27.92 5.89
CA PRO A 14 -59.08 28.92 5.12
C PRO A 14 -57.69 29.16 5.71
N PHE A 15 -56.66 28.83 4.96
CA PHE A 15 -55.38 29.48 5.15
C PHE A 15 -54.76 29.65 3.78
N GLU A 16 -54.47 30.89 3.44
CA GLU A 16 -53.92 31.30 2.15
C GLU A 16 -52.72 30.43 1.79
N ILE A 17 -52.85 29.68 0.71
CA ILE A 17 -51.69 29.10 0.03
C ILE A 17 -51.76 29.65 -1.38
N GLY A 18 -50.98 30.71 -1.58
CA GLY A 18 -50.85 31.37 -2.86
C GLY A 18 -50.63 30.35 -3.97
N LEU A 19 -51.40 30.50 -5.04
CA LEU A 19 -51.18 29.79 -6.28
C LEU A 19 -49.85 30.28 -6.85
N THR A 20 -48.75 29.59 -6.53
CA THR A 20 -47.56 29.67 -7.38
C THR A 20 -47.85 28.79 -8.59
N CYS A 21 -48.52 29.39 -9.57
CA CYS A 21 -48.54 28.87 -10.92
C CYS A 21 -47.12 28.93 -11.48
N ILE A 22 -46.33 27.89 -11.21
CA ILE A 22 -45.07 27.65 -11.92
C ILE A 22 -45.50 27.27 -13.34
N ALA A 23 -45.65 28.28 -14.19
CA ALA A 23 -45.71 28.10 -15.62
C ALA A 23 -44.41 27.43 -16.05
N THR A 24 -44.40 26.10 -16.16
CA THR A 24 -43.37 25.40 -16.91
C THR A 24 -43.67 25.64 -18.39
N SER A 25 -43.45 26.86 -18.87
CA SER A 25 -43.31 27.10 -20.30
C SER A 25 -42.09 26.30 -20.74
N GLY A 26 -42.39 25.16 -21.37
CA GLY A 26 -41.40 24.23 -21.88
C GLY A 26 -40.49 24.92 -22.88
N THR A 27 -39.35 25.42 -22.44
CA THR A 27 -38.16 25.56 -23.29
C THR A 27 -37.42 24.23 -23.26
N ALA A 28 -38.09 23.19 -23.76
CA ALA A 28 -37.44 21.93 -24.07
C ALA A 28 -36.55 22.18 -25.30
N LEU A 29 -35.28 22.55 -25.08
CA LEU A 29 -34.27 22.48 -26.13
C LEU A 29 -34.32 21.08 -26.75
N ALA A 30 -34.37 21.01 -28.08
CA ALA A 30 -34.25 19.76 -28.81
C ALA A 30 -33.00 19.00 -28.32
N ASN A 31 -33.16 17.70 -28.05
CA ASN A 31 -32.15 16.80 -27.46
C ASN A 31 -31.85 16.95 -25.94
N ARG A 32 -32.60 17.76 -25.18
CA ARG A 32 -32.51 17.75 -23.70
C ARG A 32 -33.39 16.65 -23.11
N HIS A 33 -32.78 15.58 -22.62
CA HIS A 33 -33.52 14.49 -21.99
C HIS A 33 -34.35 14.96 -20.79
N TRP A 34 -35.62 14.55 -20.77
CA TRP A 34 -36.68 15.02 -19.88
C TRP A 34 -36.51 14.56 -18.42
N ASN A 35 -35.85 13.42 -18.16
CA ASN A 35 -35.64 12.94 -16.79
C ASN A 35 -34.63 13.84 -16.02
N PRO A 36 -35.02 14.38 -14.84
CA PRO A 36 -34.15 15.21 -13.99
C PRO A 36 -32.82 14.57 -13.59
N LYS A 37 -32.76 13.23 -13.52
CA LYS A 37 -31.53 12.45 -13.22
C LYS A 37 -30.34 12.87 -14.08
N PHE A 38 -30.58 13.19 -15.35
CA PHE A 38 -29.52 13.56 -16.30
C PHE A 38 -29.11 15.04 -16.24
N LYS A 39 -29.75 15.87 -15.38
CA LYS A 39 -29.35 17.27 -15.19
C LYS A 39 -27.94 17.37 -14.59
N LYS A 40 -27.64 16.53 -13.60
CA LYS A 40 -26.34 16.49 -12.92
C LYS A 40 -25.23 16.02 -13.87
N LEU A 41 -25.47 14.91 -14.56
CA LEU A 41 -24.54 14.33 -15.55
C LEU A 41 -24.19 15.31 -16.69
N ARG A 42 -25.15 16.14 -17.13
CA ARG A 42 -24.87 17.20 -18.12
C ARG A 42 -23.97 18.32 -17.60
N GLY A 43 -24.03 18.62 -16.30
CA GLY A 43 -23.12 19.57 -15.65
C GLY A 43 -21.72 19.01 -15.46
N GLU A 44 -21.62 17.72 -15.12
CA GLU A 44 -20.35 17.00 -14.89
C GLU A 44 -19.55 16.76 -16.17
N LYS A 45 -20.17 16.84 -17.36
CA LYS A 45 -19.46 16.82 -18.66
C LYS A 45 -18.40 17.93 -18.77
N PHE A 46 -18.65 19.07 -18.15
CA PHE A 46 -17.73 20.21 -18.16
C PHE A 46 -16.74 20.08 -17.01
N LEU A 47 -15.65 19.37 -17.25
CA LEU A 47 -14.52 19.32 -16.33
C LEU A 47 -13.81 20.68 -16.35
N LYS A 48 -13.94 21.44 -15.25
CA LYS A 48 -13.14 22.64 -15.04
C LYS A 48 -11.72 22.21 -14.67
N VAL A 49 -10.89 21.95 -15.69
CA VAL A 49 -9.47 21.64 -15.50
C VAL A 49 -8.76 22.97 -15.26
N ALA A 50 -8.20 23.17 -14.06
CA ALA A 50 -7.28 24.27 -13.82
C ALA A 50 -5.96 23.94 -14.52
N LEU A 51 -5.53 24.82 -15.44
CA LEU A 51 -4.19 24.70 -16.03
C LEU A 51 -3.15 24.85 -14.90
N PRO A 52 -2.09 24.04 -14.90
CA PRO A 52 -0.97 24.25 -14.01
C PRO A 52 -0.33 25.63 -14.25
N ASP A 53 0.19 26.24 -13.19
CA ASP A 53 0.92 27.49 -13.29
C ASP A 53 2.36 27.20 -13.75
N TYR A 54 2.63 27.38 -15.04
CA TYR A 54 3.90 27.01 -15.67
C TYR A 54 5.09 27.82 -15.15
N ASP A 55 4.89 29.07 -14.75
CA ASP A 55 5.97 29.92 -14.23
C ASP A 55 6.45 29.41 -12.87
N LYS A 56 5.53 29.02 -11.99
CA LYS A 56 5.86 28.41 -10.70
C LYS A 56 6.56 27.05 -10.84
N ILE A 57 6.27 26.30 -11.89
CA ILE A 57 6.93 25.02 -12.16
C ILE A 57 8.38 25.25 -12.57
N ARG A 58 8.63 26.21 -13.47
CA ARG A 58 9.98 26.61 -13.91
C ARG A 58 10.80 27.14 -12.73
N GLU A 59 10.22 28.03 -11.93
CA GLU A 59 10.87 28.55 -10.71
C GLU A 59 11.25 27.40 -9.77
N ARG A 60 10.33 26.47 -9.50
CA ARG A 60 10.55 25.31 -8.62
C ARG A 60 11.73 24.43 -9.04
N GLU A 61 11.96 24.26 -10.34
CA GLU A 61 13.08 23.49 -10.89
C GLU A 61 14.43 24.20 -10.74
N GLU A 62 14.42 25.54 -10.80
CA GLU A 62 15.61 26.39 -10.63
C GLU A 62 15.95 26.62 -9.14
N MET A 63 14.99 26.47 -8.23
CA MET A 63 15.20 26.67 -6.79
C MET A 63 16.17 25.66 -6.19
N SER A 64 17.11 26.16 -5.38
CA SER A 64 17.97 25.32 -4.53
C SER A 64 17.13 24.45 -3.60
N ILE A 65 17.63 23.23 -3.29
CA ILE A 65 16.99 22.28 -2.36
C ILE A 65 16.65 22.94 -1.01
N LYS A 66 17.43 23.93 -0.57
CA LYS A 66 17.16 24.69 0.65
C LYS A 66 15.95 25.61 0.51
N ASP A 67 15.88 26.34 -0.60
CA ASP A 67 14.81 27.30 -0.84
C ASP A 67 13.49 26.60 -1.13
N LEU A 68 13.54 25.45 -1.82
CA LEU A 68 12.42 24.50 -1.94
C LEU A 68 11.87 24.08 -0.57
N ARG A 69 12.73 23.74 0.40
CA ARG A 69 12.29 23.41 1.76
C ARG A 69 11.63 24.58 2.47
N ILE A 70 12.09 25.82 2.23
CA ILE A 70 11.49 27.03 2.80
C ILE A 70 10.12 27.27 2.16
N GLU A 71 10.00 27.12 0.84
CA GLU A 71 8.73 27.24 0.11
C GLU A 71 7.71 26.18 0.56
N LEU A 72 8.12 24.91 0.67
CA LEU A 72 7.27 23.83 1.17
C LEU A 72 6.76 24.11 2.60
N LYS A 73 7.60 24.71 3.45
CA LYS A 73 7.20 25.16 4.79
C LYS A 73 6.23 26.35 4.74
N LYS A 74 6.44 27.33 3.85
CA LYS A 74 5.54 28.47 3.64
C LYS A 74 4.17 28.01 3.13
N LEU A 75 4.15 27.01 2.23
CA LEU A 75 2.93 26.38 1.72
C LEU A 75 2.23 25.50 2.77
N GLY A 76 2.84 25.28 3.94
CA GLY A 76 2.30 24.42 4.99
C GLY A 76 2.29 22.93 4.63
N ILE A 77 3.04 22.52 3.61
CA ILE A 77 3.11 21.13 3.17
C ILE A 77 4.13 20.42 4.06
N GLN A 78 3.63 19.67 5.04
CA GLN A 78 4.49 18.79 5.85
C GLN A 78 5.01 17.64 4.97
N PRO A 79 6.27 17.20 5.12
CA PRO A 79 6.70 15.94 4.50
C PRO A 79 5.77 14.83 4.95
N HIS A 80 5.33 13.99 4.02
CA HIS A 80 4.49 12.85 4.35
C HIS A 80 5.20 12.00 5.42
N ARG A 81 4.47 11.66 6.48
CA ARG A 81 4.98 10.78 7.53
C ARG A 81 5.27 9.42 6.91
N PRO A 82 6.52 8.92 6.88
CA PRO A 82 6.78 7.58 6.38
C PRO A 82 6.04 6.58 7.26
N TRP A 83 5.14 5.79 6.66
CA TRP A 83 4.45 4.72 7.36
C TRP A 83 5.49 3.63 7.67
N ARG A 84 5.76 3.39 8.95
CA ARG A 84 6.65 2.30 9.36
C ARG A 84 5.80 1.05 9.52
N GLU A 85 5.88 0.15 8.54
CA GLU A 85 5.25 -1.15 8.62
C GLU A 85 5.78 -1.95 9.81
N ARG A 86 5.04 -3.01 10.17
CA ARG A 86 5.56 -4.01 11.11
C ARG A 86 6.84 -4.61 10.52
N PRO A 87 7.96 -4.66 11.25
CA PRO A 87 9.19 -5.23 10.71
C PRO A 87 8.99 -6.67 10.26
N ILE A 88 9.48 -6.99 9.07
CA ILE A 88 9.46 -8.36 8.56
C ILE A 88 10.51 -9.16 9.34
N HIS A 89 10.09 -10.25 9.97
CA HIS A 89 11.03 -11.17 10.62
C HIS A 89 11.58 -12.13 9.57
N ILE A 90 12.88 -12.04 9.32
CA ILE A 90 13.62 -12.98 8.47
C ILE A 90 14.53 -13.80 9.39
N SER A 91 14.47 -15.12 9.29
CA SER A 91 15.21 -16.05 10.17
C SER A 91 16.69 -16.14 9.79
N SER A 92 16.99 -15.94 8.51
CA SER A 92 18.34 -16.05 7.94
C SER A 92 18.83 -14.71 7.39
N SER A 93 20.15 -14.47 7.43
CA SER A 93 20.74 -13.27 6.82
C SER A 93 20.88 -13.46 5.30
N GLY A 94 20.45 -12.49 4.50
CA GLY A 94 20.78 -12.46 3.07
C GLY A 94 22.30 -12.39 2.84
N LYS A 95 22.80 -13.11 1.82
CA LYS A 95 24.23 -13.28 1.47
C LYS A 95 25.10 -12.11 1.94
N GLY A 96 25.80 -12.30 3.06
CA GLY A 96 26.86 -11.40 3.49
C GLY A 96 28.00 -11.47 2.48
N SER A 97 28.26 -10.37 1.77
CA SER A 97 29.42 -10.22 0.91
C SER A 97 30.72 -10.38 1.71
N ARG A 98 31.22 -11.63 1.81
CA ARG A 98 32.63 -12.08 1.98
C ARG A 98 32.67 -13.48 2.59
N LEU A 99 32.64 -14.50 1.74
CA LEU A 99 33.23 -15.82 2.02
C LEU A 99 34.51 -15.94 1.21
N VAL A 100 35.55 -15.20 1.60
CA VAL A 100 36.95 -15.53 1.29
C VAL A 100 37.76 -15.07 2.51
N ASP A 101 38.51 -16.02 3.07
CA ASP A 101 39.54 -15.86 4.10
C ASP A 101 39.15 -15.70 5.59
N SER A 102 38.14 -16.41 6.08
CA SER A 102 37.90 -16.53 7.55
C SER A 102 38.85 -17.52 8.26
N SER A 103 39.40 -18.48 7.52
CA SER A 103 40.28 -19.54 8.09
C SER A 103 41.63 -19.02 8.60
N LYS A 104 41.96 -17.75 8.36
CA LYS A 104 43.30 -17.21 8.63
C LYS A 104 43.47 -16.62 10.04
N HIS A 105 42.42 -16.49 10.86
CA HIS A 105 42.52 -15.84 12.17
C HIS A 105 41.94 -16.66 13.34
N VAL A 106 42.81 -17.42 14.00
CA VAL A 106 42.53 -18.22 15.22
C VAL A 106 41.76 -17.42 16.29
N TRP A 107 42.09 -16.14 16.47
CA TRP A 107 41.44 -15.28 17.48
C TRP A 107 39.97 -14.96 17.15
N ARG A 108 39.60 -14.83 15.87
CA ARG A 108 38.23 -14.56 15.45
C ARG A 108 37.35 -15.78 15.71
N ASN A 109 37.86 -16.96 15.36
CA ASN A 109 37.18 -18.24 15.60
C ASN A 109 37.02 -18.49 17.10
N SER A 110 38.06 -18.22 17.90
CA SER A 110 37.98 -18.32 19.37
C SER A 110 36.92 -17.36 19.95
N ARG A 111 36.85 -16.12 19.48
CA ARG A 111 35.83 -15.14 19.93
C ARG A 111 34.43 -15.57 19.52
N ALA A 112 34.25 -16.07 18.30
CA ALA A 112 32.97 -16.61 17.82
C ALA A 112 32.52 -17.81 18.66
N GLY A 113 33.41 -18.77 18.91
CA GLY A 113 33.11 -19.93 19.77
C GLY A 113 32.78 -19.55 21.22
N LYS A 114 33.38 -18.49 21.77
CA LYS A 114 32.96 -17.95 23.08
C LYS A 114 31.56 -17.33 23.03
N LYS A 115 31.20 -16.67 21.92
CA LYS A 115 29.89 -16.05 21.75
C LYS A 115 28.80 -17.10 21.57
N ILE A 116 29.06 -18.17 20.81
CA ILE A 116 28.16 -19.32 20.67
C ILE A 116 27.91 -19.92 22.06
N ARG A 117 28.98 -20.22 22.81
CA ARG A 117 28.89 -20.74 24.18
C ARG A 117 28.20 -19.83 25.20
N SER A 118 27.99 -18.56 24.88
CA SER A 118 27.20 -17.64 25.73
C SER A 118 25.70 -17.82 25.57
N TYR A 119 25.26 -18.37 24.44
CA TYR A 119 23.85 -18.67 24.17
C TYR A 119 23.53 -20.15 24.38
N ASP A 120 24.48 -21.03 24.07
CA ASP A 120 24.36 -22.48 24.22
C ASP A 120 25.59 -23.05 24.93
N ALA A 121 25.45 -23.39 26.22
CA ALA A 121 26.56 -23.79 27.06
C ALA A 121 27.13 -25.18 26.69
N ASP A 122 26.32 -26.05 26.11
CA ASP A 122 26.66 -27.45 25.82
C ASP A 122 27.23 -27.63 24.40
N PHE A 123 27.43 -26.54 23.66
CA PHE A 123 27.97 -26.56 22.31
C PHE A 123 29.43 -27.03 22.26
N ASP A 124 29.67 -28.17 21.61
CA ASP A 124 31.00 -28.71 21.31
C ASP A 124 31.25 -28.81 19.79
N PRO A 125 32.33 -28.21 19.26
CA PRO A 125 32.63 -28.26 17.83
C PRO A 125 32.87 -29.66 17.27
N VAL A 126 33.31 -30.62 18.07
CA VAL A 126 33.62 -31.98 17.59
C VAL A 126 32.32 -32.74 17.32
N ILE A 127 31.38 -32.70 18.27
CA ILE A 127 30.05 -33.33 18.13
C ILE A 127 29.26 -32.68 16.98
N PHE A 128 29.38 -31.36 16.81
CA PHE A 128 28.69 -30.62 15.76
C PHE A 128 29.05 -31.12 14.34
N ILE A 129 30.24 -31.69 14.13
CA ILE A 129 30.64 -32.20 12.81
C ILE A 129 29.74 -33.36 12.38
N ASP A 130 29.45 -34.29 13.30
CA ASP A 130 28.60 -35.46 13.01
C ASP A 130 27.15 -35.03 12.77
N GLU A 131 26.66 -34.07 13.55
CA GLU A 131 25.33 -33.48 13.36
C GLU A 131 25.20 -32.75 12.02
N ALA A 132 26.22 -31.97 11.64
CA ALA A 132 26.24 -31.26 10.36
C ALA A 132 26.22 -32.23 9.16
N LEU A 133 26.97 -33.33 9.25
CA LEU A 133 26.95 -34.39 8.25
C LEU A 133 25.56 -35.05 8.14
N LYS A 134 24.92 -35.32 9.28
CA LYS A 134 23.56 -35.88 9.32
C LYS A 134 22.55 -34.95 8.64
N ILE A 135 22.55 -33.66 8.97
CA ILE A 135 21.68 -32.66 8.35
C ILE A 135 21.87 -32.63 6.83
N TYR A 136 23.13 -32.71 6.37
CA TYR A 136 23.45 -32.72 4.95
C TYR A 136 22.87 -33.93 4.21
N LEU A 137 23.03 -35.14 4.77
CA LEU A 137 22.50 -36.37 4.19
C LEU A 137 20.96 -36.40 4.22
N ASP A 138 20.37 -35.96 5.33
CA ASP A 138 18.92 -35.88 5.50
C ASP A 138 18.30 -34.91 4.47
N ALA A 139 18.94 -33.76 4.23
CA ALA A 139 18.49 -32.79 3.23
C ALA A 139 18.53 -33.37 1.80
N HIS A 140 19.59 -34.12 1.46
CA HIS A 140 19.68 -34.77 0.14
C HIS A 140 18.63 -35.87 -0.02
N SER A 141 18.34 -36.61 1.05
CA SER A 141 17.29 -37.62 1.06
C SER A 141 15.90 -36.99 0.89
N ALA A 142 15.64 -35.86 1.55
CA ALA A 142 14.40 -35.10 1.39
C ALA A 142 14.22 -34.58 -0.05
N LEU A 143 15.30 -34.10 -0.69
CA LEU A 143 15.27 -33.71 -2.11
C LEU A 143 14.93 -34.88 -3.03
N GLN A 144 15.47 -36.08 -2.78
CA GLN A 144 15.15 -37.28 -3.55
C GLN A 144 13.67 -37.65 -3.41
N ASN A 145 13.12 -37.54 -2.20
CA ASN A 145 11.72 -37.82 -1.90
C ASN A 145 10.76 -36.70 -2.33
N ARG A 146 11.29 -35.55 -2.77
CA ARG A 146 10.53 -34.32 -3.10
C ARG A 146 9.67 -33.83 -1.92
N ASP A 147 10.14 -34.05 -0.70
CA ASP A 147 9.48 -33.58 0.51
C ASP A 147 9.94 -32.16 0.84
N SER A 148 9.08 -31.17 0.59
CA SER A 148 9.37 -29.75 0.80
C SER A 148 9.33 -29.34 2.26
N ASP A 149 8.44 -29.95 3.05
CA ASP A 149 8.20 -29.52 4.43
C ASP A 149 9.40 -29.87 5.29
N ARG A 150 9.91 -31.10 5.12
CA ARG A 150 11.15 -31.53 5.77
C ARG A 150 12.35 -30.69 5.35
N LEU A 151 12.38 -30.21 4.11
CA LEU A 151 13.48 -29.40 3.60
C LEU A 151 13.53 -28.02 4.26
N HIS A 152 12.38 -27.37 4.49
CA HIS A 152 12.30 -26.09 5.18
C HIS A 152 12.73 -26.17 6.66
N GLU A 153 12.60 -27.32 7.30
CA GLU A 153 13.11 -27.54 8.66
C GLU A 153 14.65 -27.62 8.70
N LEU A 154 15.25 -28.21 7.68
CA LEU A 154 16.70 -28.50 7.64
C LEU A 154 17.51 -27.36 7.01
N VAL A 155 16.92 -26.63 6.06
CA VAL A 155 17.60 -25.65 5.20
C VAL A 155 17.03 -24.26 5.41
N THR A 156 17.88 -23.23 5.25
CA THR A 156 17.44 -21.83 5.40
C THR A 156 16.70 -21.33 4.16
N GLU A 157 15.79 -20.37 4.37
CA GLU A 157 15.05 -19.64 3.32
C GLU A 157 15.97 -19.07 2.21
N TYR A 158 17.22 -18.77 2.54
CA TYR A 158 18.17 -18.29 1.55
C TYR A 158 18.66 -19.38 0.59
N ALA A 159 18.82 -20.61 1.09
CA ALA A 159 19.32 -21.73 0.33
C ALA A 159 18.20 -22.46 -0.45
N TYR A 160 16.95 -22.36 0.01
CA TYR A 160 15.77 -22.81 -0.71
C TYR A 160 14.96 -21.60 -1.22
N PRO A 161 15.15 -21.18 -2.49
CA PRO A 161 14.54 -19.97 -3.05
C PRO A 161 13.05 -20.12 -3.39
#